data_AF-A0A0Q7B8S7-F1
#
_entry.id   AF-A0A0Q7B8S7-F1
#
_cell.length_a   1.000
_cell.length_b   1.000
_cell.length_c   1.000
_cell.angle_alpha   90.00
_cell.angle_beta   90.00
_cell.angle_gamma   90.00
#
_symmetry.space_group_name_H-M   'P 1'
#
loop_
_entity.id
_entity.type
_entity.pdbx_description
1 polymer ?
#
loop_
_entity_poly.entity_id
_entity_poly.type
_entity_poly.pdbx_seq_one_letter_code
_entity_poly.pdbx_strand_id
1 'polypeptide(L)'
;MFAVDLDLLDETIASLARCAAALDERLDEVERRVTELHVVWSGAATDAHAAAQTEWETGFREMCEALAAMGTAGRLAHGNYVDAASTNLRMWEQVS
;
A
#
# COMPACT_ATOMS: atom_id res chain seq x y z
N MET A 1 1.75 11.19 -22.31
CA MET A 1 1.44 9.77 -22.07
C MET A 1 1.55 9.55 -20.57
N PHE A 2 0.48 9.14 -19.89
CA PHE A 2 0.50 8.90 -18.44
C PHE A 2 1.13 7.55 -18.20
N ALA A 3 2.44 7.52 -17.94
CA ALA A 3 3.12 6.35 -17.43
C ALA A 3 3.03 6.40 -15.90
N VAL A 4 2.45 5.37 -15.29
CA VAL A 4 2.60 5.16 -13.84
C VAL A 4 4.06 4.81 -13.61
N ASP A 5 4.75 5.58 -12.77
CA ASP A 5 6.09 5.23 -12.31
C ASP A 5 5.97 4.08 -11.31
N LEU A 6 6.45 2.92 -11.73
CA LEU A 6 6.29 1.66 -11.00
C LEU A 6 7.28 1.56 -9.85
N ASP A 7 8.47 2.13 -10.01
CA ASP A 7 9.48 2.16 -8.96
C ASP A 7 9.01 3.08 -7.83
N LEU A 8 8.44 4.24 -8.18
CA LEU A 8 7.82 5.15 -7.21
C LEU A 8 6.63 4.49 -6.49
N LEU A 9 5.85 3.68 -7.18
CA LEU A 9 4.72 2.98 -6.59
C LEU A 9 5.17 1.91 -5.58
N ASP A 10 6.18 1.12 -5.92
CA ASP A 10 6.75 0.12 -5.00
C ASP A 10 7.39 0.80 -3.79
N GLU A 11 8.09 1.93 -3.99
CA GLU A 11 8.62 2.76 -2.90
C GLU A 11 7.49 3.30 -2.00
N THR A 12 6.38 3.73 -2.60
CA THR A 12 5.21 4.23 -1.88
C THR A 12 4.60 3.14 -1.00
N ILE A 13 4.42 1.93 -1.53
CA ILE A 13 3.92 0.77 -0.77
C ILE A 13 4.86 0.48 0.42
N ALA A 14 6.17 0.43 0.18
CA ALA A 14 7.15 0.17 1.23
C ALA A 14 7.20 1.29 2.29
N SER A 15 7.05 2.54 1.88
CA SER A 15 7.00 3.71 2.79
C SER A 15 5.77 3.67 3.68
N LEU A 16 4.61 3.37 3.10
CA LEU A 16 3.35 3.21 3.81
C LEU A 16 3.45 2.09 4.85
N ALA A 17 4.06 0.96 4.51
CA ALA A 17 4.21 -0.18 5.43
C ALA A 17 5.08 0.17 6.64
N ARG A 18 6.18 0.90 6.42
CA ARG A 18 7.04 1.40 7.51
C ARG A 18 6.32 2.41 8.40
N CYS A 19 5.55 3.32 7.81
CA CYS A 19 4.78 4.30 8.56
C CYS A 19 3.74 3.63 9.46
N ALA A 20 3.03 2.63 8.94
CA ALA A 20 2.05 1.86 9.69
C ALA A 20 2.69 1.15 10.89
N ALA A 21 3.77 0.40 10.68
CA ALA A 21 4.51 -0.25 11.77
C ALA A 21 5.00 0.74 12.84
N ALA A 22 5.47 1.92 12.43
CA ALA A 22 5.91 2.93 13.38
C ALA A 22 4.75 3.52 14.21
N LEU A 23 3.56 3.70 13.62
CA LEU A 23 2.36 4.15 14.33
C LEU A 23 1.87 3.07 15.32
N ASP A 24 1.94 1.81 14.92
CA ASP A 24 1.63 0.63 15.72
C ASP A 24 2.40 0.64 17.04
N GLU A 25 3.73 0.71 16.94
CA GLU A 25 4.61 0.76 18.11
C GLU A 25 4.34 1.96 19.03
N ARG A 26 3.82 3.08 18.49
CA ARG A 26 3.47 4.25 19.31
C ARG A 26 2.14 4.03 20.02
N LEU A 27 1.17 3.39 19.39
CA LEU A 27 -0.09 3.03 20.02
C LEU A 27 0.12 2.03 21.15
N ASP A 28 0.90 0.97 20.92
CA ASP A 28 1.29 -0.01 21.95
C ASP A 28 1.94 0.66 23.16
N GLU A 29 2.86 1.60 22.91
CA GLU A 29 3.54 2.32 23.98
C GLU A 29 2.59 3.24 24.76
N VAL A 30 1.63 3.87 24.09
CA VAL A 30 0.57 4.65 24.76
C VAL A 30 -0.29 3.73 25.62
N GLU A 31 -0.70 2.57 25.11
CA GLU A 31 -1.49 1.60 25.89
C GLU A 31 -0.72 1.12 27.12
N ARG A 32 0.53 0.67 26.94
CA ARG A 32 1.37 0.21 28.05
C ARG A 32 1.49 1.27 29.15
N ARG A 33 1.67 2.53 28.77
CA ARG A 33 1.72 3.66 29.71
C ARG A 33 0.37 3.90 30.40
N VAL A 34 -0.74 3.78 29.68
CA VAL A 34 -2.09 3.90 30.26
C VAL A 34 -2.35 2.76 31.27
N THR A 35 -1.97 1.53 30.93
CA THR A 35 -2.05 0.37 31.83
C THR A 35 -1.18 0.55 33.07
N GLU A 36 0.04 1.06 32.92
CA GLU A 36 0.93 1.37 34.03
C GLU A 36 0.40 2.52 34.91
N LEU A 37 -0.20 3.56 34.33
CA LEU A 37 -0.65 4.73 35.09
C LEU A 37 -1.99 4.52 35.81
N HIS A 38 -2.95 3.77 35.26
CA HIS A 38 -4.31 3.70 35.81
C HIS A 38 -4.93 2.29 35.81
N VAL A 39 -4.78 1.59 36.94
CA VAL A 39 -5.48 0.36 37.37
C VAL A 39 -7.03 0.50 37.46
N VAL A 40 -7.62 1.61 37.01
CA VAL A 40 -9.03 1.95 37.28
C VAL A 40 -9.99 1.68 36.11
N TRP A 41 -9.51 1.30 34.91
CA TRP A 41 -10.41 0.98 33.78
C TRP A 41 -10.02 -0.34 33.10
N SER A 42 -10.58 -1.45 33.57
CA SER A 42 -10.31 -2.80 33.03
C SER A 42 -11.36 -3.21 31.99
N GLY A 43 -10.91 -3.64 30.80
CA GLY A 43 -11.71 -4.35 29.78
C GLY A 43 -12.01 -3.53 28.51
N ALA A 44 -12.81 -2.47 28.63
CA ALA A 44 -13.34 -1.77 27.46
C ALA A 44 -12.27 -1.00 26.63
N ALA A 45 -11.17 -0.57 27.24
CA ALA A 45 -10.08 0.12 26.52
C ALA A 45 -9.25 -0.84 25.66
N THR A 46 -8.97 -2.04 26.18
CA THR A 46 -8.21 -3.07 25.47
C THR A 46 -9.01 -3.65 24.29
N ASP A 47 -10.31 -3.91 24.48
CA ASP A 47 -11.17 -4.39 23.40
C ASP A 47 -11.34 -3.34 22.28
N ALA A 48 -11.49 -2.07 22.64
CA ALA A 48 -11.59 -0.98 21.67
C ALA A 48 -10.27 -0.77 20.89
N HIS A 49 -9.13 -0.95 21.54
CA HIS A 49 -7.82 -0.90 20.88
C HIS A 49 -7.63 -2.07 19.91
N ALA A 50 -7.87 -3.31 20.35
CA ALA A 50 -7.75 -4.49 19.49
C ALA A 50 -8.67 -4.39 18.25
N ALA A 51 -9.88 -3.84 18.41
CA ALA A 51 -10.79 -3.58 17.30
C ALA A 51 -10.24 -2.52 16.35
N ALA A 52 -9.76 -1.38 16.87
CA ALA A 52 -9.18 -0.31 16.06
C ALA A 52 -7.91 -0.77 15.32
N GLN A 53 -7.09 -1.61 15.97
CA GLN A 53 -5.90 -2.21 15.39
C GLN A 53 -6.25 -3.14 14.22
N THR A 54 -7.23 -4.01 14.43
CA THR A 54 -7.71 -4.94 13.39
C THR A 54 -8.27 -4.19 12.18
N GLU A 55 -9.05 -3.13 12.42
CA GLU A 55 -9.61 -2.27 11.37
C GLU A 55 -8.49 -1.56 10.59
N TRP A 56 -7.51 -1.00 11.31
CA TRP A 56 -6.35 -0.35 10.72
C TRP A 56 -5.51 -1.30 9.86
N GLU A 57 -5.12 -2.45 10.38
CA GLU A 57 -4.36 -3.47 9.63
C GLU A 57 -5.10 -3.91 8.37
N THR A 58 -6.42 -4.09 8.47
CA THR A 58 -7.26 -4.49 7.35
C THR A 58 -7.29 -3.42 6.28
N GLY A 59 -7.62 -2.17 6.64
CA GLY A 59 -7.67 -1.06 5.67
C GLY A 59 -6.29 -0.74 5.07
N PHE A 60 -5.23 -0.88 5.87
CA PHE A 60 -3.86 -0.68 5.41
C PHE A 60 -3.45 -1.71 4.35
N ARG A 61 -3.77 -2.99 4.60
CA ARG A 61 -3.56 -4.07 3.63
C ARG A 61 -4.34 -3.81 2.35
N GLU A 62 -5.63 -3.45 2.46
CA GLU A 62 -6.47 -3.14 1.29
C GLU A 62 -5.87 -2.00 0.45
N MET A 63 -5.36 -0.94 1.11
CA MET A 63 -4.68 0.16 0.43
C MET A 63 -3.41 -0.32 -0.31
N CYS A 64 -2.56 -1.12 0.33
CA CYS A 64 -1.36 -1.68 -0.30
C CYS A 64 -1.69 -2.56 -1.50
N GLU A 65 -2.69 -3.42 -1.36
CA GLU A 65 -3.17 -4.29 -2.45
C GLU A 65 -3.71 -3.48 -3.62
N ALA A 66 -4.50 -2.44 -3.35
CA ALA A 66 -5.02 -1.54 -4.38
C ALA A 66 -3.89 -0.83 -5.14
N LEU A 67 -2.88 -0.33 -4.43
CA LEU A 67 -1.70 0.28 -5.05
C LEU A 67 -0.96 -0.72 -5.94
N ALA A 68 -0.68 -1.93 -5.45
CA ALA A 68 -0.02 -2.97 -6.24
C ALA A 68 -0.83 -3.37 -7.51
N ALA A 69 -2.15 -3.42 -7.39
CA ALA A 69 -3.06 -3.67 -8.51
C ALA A 69 -2.98 -2.55 -9.56
N MET A 70 -2.96 -1.27 -9.13
CA MET A 70 -2.76 -0.13 -10.03
C MET A 70 -1.44 -0.21 -10.78
N GLY A 71 -0.36 -0.61 -10.12
CA GLY A 71 0.95 -0.83 -10.76
C GLY A 71 0.93 -1.92 -11.82
N THR A 72 0.24 -3.01 -11.53
CA THR A 72 0.09 -4.12 -12.48
C THR A 72 -0.72 -3.70 -13.70
N ALA A 73 -1.82 -2.97 -13.52
CA ALA A 73 -2.59 -2.41 -14.61
C ALA A 73 -1.77 -1.40 -15.44
N GLY A 74 -0.96 -0.56 -14.79
CA GLY A 74 -0.04 0.38 -15.44
C GLY A 74 1.00 -0.33 -16.30
N ARG A 75 1.65 -1.38 -15.79
CA ARG A 75 2.58 -2.24 -16.54
C ARG A 75 1.94 -2.84 -17.78
N LEU A 76 0.74 -3.41 -17.63
CA LEU A 76 0.02 -4.03 -18.72
C LEU A 76 -0.33 -3.01 -19.81
N ALA A 77 -0.84 -1.83 -19.43
CA ALA A 77 -1.13 -0.77 -20.37
C ALA A 77 0.14 -0.33 -21.12
N HIS A 78 1.25 -0.10 -20.41
CA HIS A 78 2.51 0.29 -21.02
C HIS A 78 3.05 -0.77 -22.00
N GLY A 79 3.08 -2.04 -21.60
CA GLY A 79 3.52 -3.15 -22.46
C GLY A 79 2.67 -3.26 -23.74
N ASN A 80 1.35 -3.24 -23.61
CA ASN A 80 0.45 -3.30 -24.76
C ASN A 80 0.68 -2.13 -25.74
N TYR A 81 0.95 -0.93 -25.25
CA TYR A 81 1.25 0.23 -26.11
C TYR A 81 2.62 0.13 -26.80
N VAL A 82 3.66 -0.32 -26.08
CA VAL A 82 5.00 -0.50 -26.65
C VAL A 82 5.01 -1.61 -27.69
N ASP A 83 4.32 -2.72 -27.44
CA ASP A 83 4.20 -3.84 -28.37
C ASP A 83 3.42 -3.44 -29.62
N ALA A 84 2.32 -2.71 -29.47
CA ALA A 84 1.56 -2.19 -30.61
C ALA A 84 2.39 -1.21 -31.45
N ALA A 85 3.18 -0.33 -30.82
CA ALA A 85 4.05 0.61 -31.51
C ALA A 85 5.21 -0.10 -32.24
N SER A 86 5.88 -1.05 -31.59
CA SER A 86 7.00 -1.81 -32.19
C SER A 86 6.54 -2.75 -33.32
N THR A 87 5.33 -3.31 -33.20
CA THR A 87 4.73 -4.14 -34.26
C THR A 87 4.37 -3.27 -35.46
N ASN A 88 3.79 -2.09 -35.26
CA ASN A 88 3.53 -1.15 -36.35
C ASN A 88 4.82 -0.68 -37.04
N LEU A 89 5.87 -0.33 -36.29
CA LEU A 89 7.17 0.03 -36.87
C LEU A 89 7.76 -1.09 -37.74
N ARG A 90 7.77 -2.34 -37.25
CA ARG A 90 8.22 -3.50 -38.05
C ARG A 90 7.38 -3.73 -39.31
N MET A 91 6.07 -3.56 -39.23
CA MET A 91 5.20 -3.70 -40.41
C MET A 91 5.49 -2.61 -41.44
N TRP A 92 5.77 -1.39 -41.02
CA TRP A 92 6.10 -0.29 -41.92
C TRP A 92 7.47 -0.48 -42.60
N GLU A 93 8.48 -0.94 -41.87
CA GLU A 93 9.82 -1.26 -42.44
C GLU A 93 9.79 -2.43 -43.44
N GLN A 94 8.80 -3.31 -43.38
CA GLN A 94 8.64 -4.42 -44.33
C GLN A 94 7.90 -4.02 -45.61
N VAL A 95 7.24 -2.86 -45.61
CA VAL A 95 6.38 -2.40 -46.72
C VAL A 95 6.99 -1.18 -47.43
N SER A 96 7.99 -0.51 -46.84
CA SER A 96 8.83 0.53 -47.45
C SER A 96 10.09 -0.04 -48.10
#